data_AF-A0A378JUM5-F1
#
_entry.id   AF-A0A378JUM5-F1
#
_cell.length_a   1.000
_cell.length_b   1.000
_cell.length_c   1.000
_cell.angle_alpha   90.00
_cell.angle_beta   90.00
_cell.angle_gamma   90.00
#
_symmetry.space_group_name_H-M   'P 1'
#
loop_
_entity.id
_entity.type
_entity.pdbx_description
1 polymer ?
#
loop_
_entity_poly.entity_id
_entity_poly.type
_entity_poly.pdbx_seq_one_letter_code
_entity_poly.pdbx_strand_id
1 'polypeptide(L)'
;MLTFAQLQQKAEFLPTKLCNSYTKLGTLGGLFCSCLPFLPSQLFQDANLIQQVAKSLNYYTVIEEEKLSVLQGTYLYIWERYQDSLQKVLNKPLIDTLKAHLEIDSIEELDKYIYEESYKALEDFCSWVYRNRSHHEIGELYRAFPNDMQANIQMRNYQPQEDDTSSWGYTITSLLRNIGINRLL
;
A
#
# COMPACT_ATOMS: atom_id res chain seq x y z
N MET A 1 -8.37 -5.06 18.89
CA MET A 1 -7.05 -5.51 18.41
C MET A 1 -7.32 -6.21 17.09
N LEU A 2 -6.82 -5.63 15.99
CA LEU A 2 -7.01 -6.13 14.64
C LEU A 2 -6.35 -7.50 14.49
N THR A 3 -7.06 -8.51 14.00
CA THR A 3 -6.49 -9.86 13.76
C THR A 3 -6.14 -10.07 12.29
N PHE A 4 -5.25 -11.04 12.01
CA PHE A 4 -4.91 -11.43 10.65
C PHE A 4 -6.16 -11.77 9.82
N ALA A 5 -7.02 -12.66 10.34
CA ALA A 5 -8.22 -13.09 9.64
C ALA A 5 -9.17 -11.92 9.29
N GLN A 6 -9.32 -10.95 10.20
CA GLN A 6 -10.13 -9.75 9.95
C GLN A 6 -9.53 -8.89 8.83
N LEU A 7 -8.22 -8.61 8.89
CA LEU A 7 -7.57 -7.78 7.89
C LEU A 7 -7.48 -8.48 6.53
N GLN A 8 -7.24 -9.79 6.52
CA GLN A 8 -7.23 -10.62 5.31
C GLN A 8 -8.60 -10.58 4.62
N GLN A 9 -9.69 -10.81 5.36
CA GLN A 9 -11.04 -10.71 4.80
C GLN A 9 -11.30 -9.31 4.22
N LYS A 10 -10.97 -8.24 4.95
CA LYS A 10 -11.11 -6.86 4.46
C LYS A 10 -10.29 -6.62 3.17
N ALA A 11 -9.07 -7.15 3.10
CA ALA A 11 -8.17 -7.04 1.95
C ALA A 11 -8.68 -7.81 0.73
N GLU A 12 -9.26 -8.99 0.92
CA GLU A 12 -9.79 -9.81 -0.18
C GLU A 12 -10.92 -9.13 -0.94
N PHE A 13 -11.76 -8.35 -0.24
CA PHE A 13 -12.87 -7.61 -0.86
C PHE A 13 -12.53 -6.16 -1.21
N LEU A 14 -11.29 -5.72 -0.99
CA LEU A 14 -10.88 -4.32 -1.17
C LEU A 14 -11.15 -3.79 -2.60
N PRO A 15 -10.73 -4.45 -3.70
CA PRO A 15 -10.96 -3.94 -5.05
C PRO A 15 -12.45 -3.75 -5.36
N THR A 16 -13.29 -4.71 -4.97
CA THR A 16 -14.74 -4.66 -5.16
C THR A 16 -15.37 -3.52 -4.37
N LYS A 17 -14.97 -3.34 -3.10
CA LYS A 17 -15.46 -2.26 -2.25
C LYS A 17 -15.07 -0.88 -2.82
N LEU A 18 -13.85 -0.73 -3.32
CA LEU A 18 -13.40 0.51 -3.95
C LEU A 18 -14.17 0.81 -5.23
N CYS A 19 -14.35 -0.17 -6.11
CA CYS A 19 -15.15 -0.01 -7.33
C CYS A 19 -16.56 0.51 -7.01
N ASN A 20 -17.20 -0.05 -5.97
CA ASN A 20 -18.51 0.39 -5.50
C ASN A 20 -18.51 1.81 -4.90
N SER A 21 -17.45 2.21 -4.21
CA SER A 21 -17.33 3.57 -3.67
C SER A 21 -17.19 4.62 -4.78
N TYR A 22 -16.36 4.35 -5.79
CA TYR A 22 -16.16 5.28 -6.91
C TYR A 22 -17.38 5.37 -7.84
N THR A 23 -18.11 4.29 -8.06
CA THR A 23 -19.38 4.30 -8.81
C THR A 23 -20.48 5.10 -8.09
N LYS A 24 -20.54 5.01 -6.76
CA LYS A 24 -21.45 5.84 -5.94
C LYS A 24 -21.12 7.33 -6.00
N LEU A 25 -19.83 7.69 -6.01
CA LEU A 25 -19.38 9.08 -6.19
C LEU A 25 -19.81 9.64 -7.55
N GLY A 26 -19.70 8.85 -8.62
CA GLY A 26 -20.15 9.26 -9.96
C GLY A 26 -21.67 9.44 -10.09
N THR A 27 -22.46 8.73 -9.29
CA THR A 27 -23.94 8.81 -9.34
C THR A 27 -24.51 9.93 -8.46
N LEU A 28 -23.81 10.33 -7.38
CA LEU A 28 -24.21 11.45 -6.50
C LEU A 28 -23.74 12.83 -7.01
N GLY A 29 -22.74 12.89 -7.90
CA GLY A 29 -22.10 14.13 -8.37
C GLY A 29 -22.41 14.54 -9.82
N GLY A 30 -23.59 14.19 -10.34
CA GLY A 30 -23.98 14.25 -11.76
C GLY A 30 -23.96 15.61 -12.49
N LEU A 31 -23.29 16.66 -11.99
CA LEU A 31 -23.19 17.96 -12.66
C LEU A 31 -21.75 18.51 -12.82
N PHE A 32 -20.71 17.84 -12.32
CA PHE A 32 -19.31 18.30 -12.47
C PHE A 32 -18.32 17.24 -13.01
N CYS A 33 -18.81 16.19 -13.66
CA CYS A 33 -17.98 15.07 -14.14
C CYS A 33 -17.66 15.07 -15.64
N SER A 34 -17.63 16.23 -16.32
CA SER A 34 -17.02 16.31 -17.66
C SER A 34 -15.47 16.34 -17.61
N CYS A 35 -14.88 16.37 -16.40
CA CYS A 35 -13.45 16.57 -16.18
C CYS A 35 -12.74 15.43 -15.42
N LEU A 36 -13.36 14.27 -15.22
CA LEU A 36 -12.66 13.08 -14.69
C LEU A 36 -12.39 12.07 -15.81
N PRO A 37 -11.51 12.38 -16.78
CA PRO A 37 -11.00 11.37 -17.67
C PRO A 37 -10.08 10.47 -16.83
N PHE A 38 -10.28 9.16 -16.92
CA PHE A 38 -9.43 8.13 -16.29
C PHE A 38 -9.47 8.08 -14.75
N LEU A 39 -10.24 7.13 -14.21
CA LEU A 39 -9.83 6.53 -12.93
C LEU A 39 -8.38 6.03 -13.11
N PRO A 40 -7.42 6.43 -12.24
CA PRO A 40 -6.05 6.03 -12.40
C PRO A 40 -5.97 4.50 -12.30
N SER A 41 -5.53 3.84 -13.38
CA SER A 41 -5.31 2.39 -13.43
C SER A 41 -4.46 1.90 -12.23
N GLN A 42 -3.55 2.76 -11.78
CA GLN A 42 -2.68 2.53 -10.62
C GLN A 42 -3.44 2.23 -9.33
N LEU A 43 -4.56 2.92 -9.04
CA LEU A 43 -5.31 2.72 -7.80
C LEU A 43 -5.91 1.32 -7.70
N PHE A 44 -6.47 0.83 -8.82
CA PHE A 44 -7.02 -0.52 -8.88
C PHE A 44 -5.90 -1.57 -8.90
N GLN A 45 -4.75 -1.27 -9.50
CA GLN A 45 -3.56 -2.11 -9.40
C GLN A 45 -3.08 -2.24 -7.95
N ASP A 46 -3.02 -1.16 -7.19
CA ASP A 46 -2.61 -1.16 -5.78
C ASP A 46 -3.61 -1.90 -4.88
N ALA A 47 -4.92 -1.72 -5.13
CA ALA A 47 -5.95 -2.49 -4.45
C ALA A 47 -5.87 -3.99 -4.77
N ASN A 48 -5.60 -4.34 -6.04
CA ASN A 48 -5.41 -5.72 -6.47
C ASN A 48 -4.13 -6.32 -5.88
N LEU A 49 -3.06 -5.53 -5.71
CA LEU A 49 -1.85 -5.97 -5.03
C LEU A 49 -2.15 -6.37 -3.58
N ILE A 50 -2.86 -5.53 -2.83
CA ILE A 50 -3.29 -5.85 -1.46
C ILE A 50 -4.10 -7.15 -1.44
N GLN A 51 -5.05 -7.32 -2.37
CA GLN A 51 -5.83 -8.55 -2.49
C GLN A 51 -4.95 -9.78 -2.77
N GLN A 52 -3.99 -9.67 -3.70
CA GLN A 52 -3.12 -10.78 -4.08
C GLN A 52 -2.16 -11.16 -2.95
N VAL A 53 -1.61 -10.19 -2.22
CA VAL A 53 -0.80 -10.44 -1.01
C VAL A 53 -1.65 -11.19 0.02
N ALA A 54 -2.85 -10.71 0.33
CA ALA A 54 -3.75 -11.33 1.30
C ALA A 54 -4.05 -12.81 0.97
N LYS A 55 -4.30 -13.11 -0.31
CA LYS A 55 -4.51 -14.50 -0.78
C LYS A 55 -3.24 -15.34 -0.69
N SER A 56 -2.09 -14.74 -1.02
CA SER A 56 -0.81 -15.45 -1.07
C SER A 56 -0.24 -15.77 0.31
N LEU A 57 -0.63 -15.01 1.34
CA LEU A 57 -0.27 -15.28 2.74
C LEU A 57 -0.77 -16.65 3.24
N ASN A 58 -1.74 -17.27 2.55
CA ASN A 58 -2.15 -18.65 2.83
C ASN A 58 -1.05 -19.67 2.50
N TYR A 59 -0.15 -19.36 1.57
CA TYR A 59 0.98 -20.20 1.18
C TYR A 59 2.27 -19.87 1.95
N TYR A 60 2.29 -18.76 2.68
CA TYR A 60 3.43 -18.35 3.50
C TYR A 60 3.37 -19.04 4.86
N THR A 61 4.29 -19.98 5.11
CA THR A 61 4.27 -20.86 6.29
C THR A 61 4.91 -20.22 7.51
N VAL A 62 4.35 -19.10 7.96
CA VAL A 62 4.73 -18.36 9.17
C VAL A 62 3.54 -18.22 10.12
N ILE A 63 3.79 -17.73 11.34
CA ILE A 63 2.74 -17.51 12.35
C ILE A 63 1.78 -16.38 11.93
N GLU A 64 0.56 -16.36 12.48
CA GLU A 64 -0.48 -15.40 12.09
C GLU A 64 -0.07 -13.95 12.37
N GLU A 65 0.68 -13.70 13.44
CA GLU A 65 1.18 -12.37 13.80
C GLU A 65 2.13 -11.83 12.72
N GLU A 66 2.99 -12.67 12.16
CA GLU A 66 3.89 -12.28 11.08
C GLU A 66 3.11 -12.03 9.78
N LYS A 67 2.09 -12.84 9.48
CA LYS A 67 1.20 -12.58 8.34
C LYS A 67 0.43 -11.26 8.49
N LEU A 68 -0.02 -10.95 9.71
CA LEU A 68 -0.64 -9.67 10.01
C LEU A 68 0.33 -8.52 9.73
N SER A 69 1.58 -8.60 10.23
CA SER A 69 2.62 -7.61 9.97
C SER A 69 2.89 -7.42 8.47
N VAL A 70 2.98 -8.49 7.68
CA VAL A 70 3.14 -8.39 6.21
C VAL A 70 1.99 -7.62 5.58
N LEU A 71 0.75 -7.95 5.96
CA LEU A 71 -0.43 -7.31 5.39
C LEU A 71 -0.54 -5.86 5.83
N GLN A 72 -0.26 -5.54 7.10
CA GLN A 72 -0.15 -4.16 7.59
C GLN A 72 0.92 -3.38 6.82
N GLY A 73 2.11 -3.95 6.63
CA GLY A 73 3.19 -3.35 5.85
C GLY A 73 2.76 -3.04 4.42
N THR A 74 2.01 -3.96 3.79
CA THR A 74 1.47 -3.74 2.43
C THR A 74 0.50 -2.56 2.39
N TYR A 75 -0.39 -2.45 3.38
CA TYR A 75 -1.32 -1.32 3.48
C TYR A 75 -0.58 0.01 3.69
N LEU A 76 0.42 0.03 4.57
CA LEU A 76 1.24 1.21 4.85
C LEU A 76 2.02 1.64 3.60
N TYR A 77 2.69 0.69 2.93
CA TYR A 77 3.42 0.94 1.69
C TYR A 77 2.52 1.57 0.62
N ILE A 78 1.31 1.06 0.43
CA ILE A 78 0.35 1.64 -0.51
C ILE A 78 -0.10 3.03 -0.03
N TRP A 79 -0.49 3.19 1.23
CA TRP A 79 -0.98 4.47 1.74
C TRP A 79 0.06 5.58 1.59
N GLU A 80 1.34 5.31 1.87
CA GLU A 80 2.43 6.29 1.73
C GLU A 80 2.57 6.85 0.31
N ARG A 81 2.26 6.06 -0.72
CA ARG A 81 2.30 6.50 -2.13
C ARG A 81 1.24 7.56 -2.46
N TYR A 82 0.21 7.69 -1.63
CA TYR A 82 -0.87 8.66 -1.78
C TYR A 82 -0.79 9.82 -0.78
N GLN A 83 0.39 10.08 -0.18
CA GLN A 83 0.53 11.13 0.84
C GLN A 83 0.61 12.57 0.29
N ASP A 84 0.87 12.74 -1.01
CA ASP A 84 0.84 14.05 -1.67
C ASP A 84 -0.55 14.69 -1.57
N SER A 85 -0.62 16.00 -1.28
CA SER A 85 -1.89 16.72 -1.05
C SER A 85 -2.90 16.57 -2.19
N LEU A 86 -2.44 16.55 -3.45
CA LEU A 86 -3.33 16.35 -4.60
C LEU A 86 -3.80 14.88 -4.66
N GLN A 87 -2.90 13.93 -4.43
CA GLN A 87 -3.22 12.50 -4.41
C GLN A 87 -4.16 12.13 -3.26
N LYS A 88 -4.01 12.77 -2.10
CA LYS A 88 -4.89 12.61 -0.94
C LYS A 88 -6.34 12.95 -1.27
N VAL A 89 -6.55 14.05 -1.98
CA VAL A 89 -7.89 14.50 -2.36
C VAL A 89 -8.47 13.61 -3.44
N LEU A 90 -7.71 13.32 -4.50
CA LEU A 90 -8.18 12.53 -5.64
C LEU A 90 -8.45 11.06 -5.27
N ASN A 91 -7.71 10.52 -4.31
CA ASN A 91 -7.79 9.12 -3.89
C ASN A 91 -8.37 8.95 -2.48
N LYS A 92 -9.16 9.93 -2.03
CA LYS A 92 -9.82 9.90 -0.72
C LYS A 92 -10.55 8.58 -0.42
N PRO A 93 -11.34 7.98 -1.36
CA PRO A 93 -11.98 6.69 -1.11
C PRO A 93 -11.01 5.54 -0.81
N LEU A 94 -9.85 5.51 -1.46
CA LEU A 94 -8.79 4.53 -1.15
C LEU A 94 -8.25 4.77 0.25
N ILE A 95 -7.82 5.99 0.54
CA ILE A 95 -7.21 6.34 1.83
C ILE A 95 -8.18 6.08 2.99
N ASP A 96 -9.42 6.52 2.87
CA ASP A 96 -10.46 6.28 3.90
C ASP A 96 -10.70 4.78 4.11
N THR A 97 -10.59 3.97 3.04
CA THR A 97 -10.71 2.51 3.15
C THR A 97 -9.50 1.88 3.84
N LEU A 98 -8.27 2.32 3.51
CA LEU A 98 -7.04 1.82 4.16
C LEU A 98 -7.05 2.14 5.66
N LYS A 99 -7.40 3.38 6.03
CA LYS A 99 -7.60 3.82 7.42
C LYS A 99 -8.61 2.94 8.17
N ALA A 100 -9.80 2.77 7.59
CA ALA A 100 -10.86 1.96 8.20
C ALA A 100 -10.49 0.47 8.33
N HIS A 101 -9.64 -0.04 7.44
CA HIS A 101 -9.18 -1.42 7.52
C HIS A 101 -8.12 -1.61 8.61
N LEU A 102 -7.18 -0.67 8.72
CA LEU A 102 -6.12 -0.65 9.74
C LEU A 102 -6.59 -0.18 11.12
N GLU A 103 -7.78 0.43 11.21
CA GLU A 103 -8.34 0.96 12.46
C GLU A 103 -7.52 2.12 13.05
N ILE A 104 -6.94 2.95 12.17
CA ILE A 104 -6.14 4.14 12.52
C ILE A 104 -6.54 5.34 11.63
N ASP A 105 -6.50 6.55 12.18
CA ASP A 105 -6.88 7.77 11.45
C ASP A 105 -5.69 8.42 10.72
N SER A 106 -4.47 8.15 11.17
CA SER A 106 -3.23 8.63 10.57
C SER A 106 -2.10 7.59 10.70
N ILE A 107 -1.06 7.67 9.86
CA ILE A 107 0.09 6.77 9.95
C ILE A 107 0.90 7.12 11.22
N GLU A 108 0.90 8.40 11.60
CA GLU A 108 1.59 8.95 12.75
C GLU A 108 1.02 8.47 14.10
N GLU A 109 -0.22 7.99 14.12
CA GLU A 109 -0.84 7.35 15.28
C GLU A 109 -0.42 5.89 15.46
N LEU A 110 0.17 5.26 14.43
CA LEU A 110 0.59 3.88 14.52
C LEU A 110 1.80 3.76 15.44
N ASP A 111 1.75 2.79 16.35
CA ASP A 111 2.87 2.47 17.22
C ASP A 111 4.13 2.20 16.39
N LYS A 112 5.25 2.84 16.75
CA LYS A 112 6.51 2.77 15.99
C LYS A 112 7.00 1.33 15.86
N TYR A 113 6.84 0.52 16.89
CA TYR A 113 7.24 -0.88 16.83
C TYR A 113 6.39 -1.66 15.82
N ILE A 114 5.06 -1.44 15.81
CA ILE A 114 4.16 -2.06 14.81
C ILE A 114 4.56 -1.62 13.40
N TYR A 115 4.86 -0.33 13.21
CA TYR A 115 5.28 0.22 11.92
C TYR A 115 6.57 -0.44 11.40
N GLU A 116 7.64 -0.45 12.20
CA GLU A 116 8.93 -1.05 11.81
C GLU A 116 8.81 -2.56 11.56
N GLU A 117 8.12 -3.28 12.45
CA GLU A 117 7.91 -4.73 12.32
C GLU A 117 7.10 -5.06 11.06
N SER A 118 6.12 -4.23 10.71
CA SER A 118 5.32 -4.38 9.49
C SER A 118 6.16 -4.27 8.22
N TYR A 119 7.09 -3.31 8.16
CA TYR A 119 7.96 -3.14 7.00
C TYR A 119 9.02 -4.22 6.90
N LYS A 120 9.59 -4.65 8.04
CA LYS A 120 10.52 -5.77 8.08
C LYS A 120 9.86 -7.06 7.61
N ALA A 121 8.67 -7.38 8.12
CA ALA A 121 7.92 -8.55 7.68
C ALA A 121 7.59 -8.47 6.18
N LEU A 122 7.23 -7.29 5.67
CA LEU A 122 7.01 -7.08 4.24
C LEU A 122 8.27 -7.34 3.40
N GLU A 123 9.44 -6.91 3.87
CA GLU A 123 10.73 -7.17 3.21
C GLU A 123 11.04 -8.68 3.13
N ASP A 124 10.87 -9.38 4.26
CA ASP A 124 11.09 -10.82 4.36
C ASP A 124 10.11 -11.59 3.45
N PHE A 125 8.84 -11.17 3.43
CA PHE A 125 7.84 -11.71 2.52
C PHE A 125 8.21 -11.45 1.05
N CYS A 126 8.65 -10.23 0.71
CA CYS A 126 9.11 -9.92 -0.65
C CYS A 126 10.26 -10.83 -1.10
N SER A 127 11.21 -11.09 -0.18
CA SER A 127 12.31 -12.02 -0.42
C SER A 127 11.81 -13.45 -0.60
N TRP A 128 10.83 -13.89 0.19
CA TRP A 128 10.20 -15.19 0.05
C TRP A 128 9.47 -15.33 -1.30
N VAL A 129 8.68 -14.33 -1.72
CA VAL A 129 8.00 -14.31 -3.03
C VAL A 129 9.02 -14.45 -4.17
N TYR A 130 10.12 -13.70 -4.12
CA TYR A 130 11.18 -13.80 -5.12
C TYR A 130 11.80 -15.20 -5.19
N ARG A 131 12.08 -15.83 -4.04
CA ARG A 131 12.64 -17.20 -3.97
C ARG A 131 11.66 -18.24 -4.53
N ASN A 132 10.36 -18.01 -4.38
CA ASN A 132 9.30 -18.95 -4.75
C ASN A 132 8.59 -18.61 -6.07
N ARG A 133 9.12 -17.66 -6.85
CA ARG A 133 8.52 -17.14 -8.10
C ARG A 133 8.25 -18.18 -9.21
N SER A 134 8.80 -19.39 -9.09
CA SER A 134 8.56 -20.50 -10.02
C SER A 134 7.24 -21.24 -9.75
N HIS A 135 6.66 -21.12 -8.55
CA HIS A 135 5.33 -21.65 -8.25
C HIS A 135 4.27 -20.79 -8.93
N HIS A 136 3.23 -21.40 -9.50
CA HIS A 136 2.26 -20.68 -10.35
C HIS A 136 1.58 -19.53 -9.59
N GLU A 137 1.05 -19.82 -8.41
CA GLU A 137 0.32 -18.88 -7.55
C GLU A 137 1.22 -17.72 -7.08
N ILE A 138 2.48 -18.02 -6.75
CA ILE A 138 3.45 -17.03 -6.27
C ILE A 138 4.07 -16.24 -7.43
N GLY A 139 4.18 -16.85 -8.61
CA GLY A 139 4.67 -16.22 -9.82
C GLY A 139 3.73 -15.12 -10.32
N GLU A 140 2.42 -15.26 -10.11
CA GLU A 140 1.46 -14.17 -10.40
C GLU A 140 1.66 -12.99 -9.45
N LEU A 141 1.76 -13.23 -8.14
CA LEU A 141 2.06 -12.19 -7.16
C LEU A 141 3.38 -11.48 -7.46
N TYR A 142 4.43 -12.24 -7.78
CA TYR A 142 5.73 -11.69 -8.14
C TYR A 142 5.66 -10.73 -9.33
N ARG A 143 4.83 -11.03 -10.33
CA ARG A 143 4.62 -10.14 -11.50
C ARG A 143 3.77 -8.92 -11.17
N ALA A 144 2.94 -9.00 -10.13
CA ALA A 144 2.09 -7.89 -9.67
C ALA A 144 2.84 -6.89 -8.78
N PHE A 145 4.00 -7.28 -8.22
CA PHE A 145 4.83 -6.38 -7.44
C PHE A 145 5.33 -5.21 -8.29
N PRO A 146 5.22 -3.95 -7.80
CA PRO A 146 5.85 -2.81 -8.44
C PRO A 146 7.35 -3.06 -8.58
N ASN A 147 7.92 -2.71 -9.74
CA ASN A 147 9.34 -2.93 -10.03
C ASN A 147 10.29 -2.24 -9.02
N ASP A 148 9.80 -1.19 -8.36
CA ASP A 148 10.51 -0.39 -7.38
C ASP A 148 10.20 -0.79 -5.92
N MET A 149 9.30 -1.74 -5.66
CA MET A 149 8.86 -2.09 -4.30
C MET A 149 10.03 -2.53 -3.40
N GLN A 150 10.87 -3.46 -3.86
CA GLN A 150 12.04 -3.92 -3.09
C GLN A 150 13.07 -2.81 -2.89
N ALA A 151 13.31 -1.98 -3.91
CA ALA A 151 14.24 -0.86 -3.81
C ALA A 151 13.73 0.20 -2.81
N ASN A 152 12.44 0.52 -2.83
CA ASN A 152 11.82 1.48 -1.91
C ASN A 152 11.86 0.99 -0.45
N ILE A 153 11.60 -0.30 -0.22
CA ILE A 153 11.70 -0.91 1.11
C ILE A 153 13.15 -0.84 1.61
N GLN A 154 14.12 -1.23 0.78
CA GLN A 154 15.54 -1.20 1.15
C GLN A 154 16.06 0.23 1.38
N MET A 155 15.71 1.18 0.53
CA MET A 155 16.16 2.58 0.67
C MET A 155 15.71 3.20 1.99
N ARG A 156 14.55 2.81 2.52
CA ARG A 156 14.12 3.23 3.85
C ARG A 156 15.05 2.70 4.94
N ASN A 157 15.40 1.42 4.90
CA ASN A 157 16.29 0.78 5.89
C ASN A 157 17.70 1.41 5.91
N TYR A 158 18.10 2.11 4.84
CA TYR A 158 19.38 2.82 4.72
C TYR A 158 19.32 4.32 5.01
N GLN A 159 18.15 4.92 5.28
CA GLN A 159 18.09 6.30 5.76
C GLN A 159 18.54 6.32 7.22
N PRO A 160 19.61 7.07 7.56
CA PRO A 160 19.96 7.29 8.96
C PRO A 160 18.76 7.93 9.64
N GLN A 161 18.30 7.37 10.77
CA GLN A 161 17.45 8.09 11.70
C GLN A 161 18.25 9.32 12.17
N GLU A 162 18.06 10.46 11.52
CA GLU A 162 18.45 11.73 12.12
C GLU A 162 17.49 11.98 13.29
N ASP A 163 18.09 12.11 14.47
CA ASP A 163 17.42 12.38 15.75
C ASP A 163 16.49 13.59 15.67
N ASP A 164 15.38 13.49 16.42
CA ASP A 164 14.54 14.59 16.89
C ASP A 164 14.18 15.67 15.86
N THR A 165 13.15 15.42 15.05
CA THR A 165 12.02 16.36 14.93
C THR A 165 10.84 15.70 14.24
N SER A 166 9.68 15.86 14.87
CA SER A 166 8.35 15.44 14.44
C SER A 166 8.03 15.80 12.98
N SER A 167 8.12 14.84 12.06
CA SER A 167 7.31 14.78 10.83
C SER A 167 7.56 13.45 10.09
N TRP A 168 6.92 12.36 10.54
CA TRP A 168 7.00 11.04 9.90
C TRP A 168 6.31 10.98 8.51
N GLY A 169 5.85 12.13 8.00
CA GLY A 169 5.16 12.27 6.71
C GLY A 169 6.00 12.89 5.58
N TYR A 170 7.30 13.12 5.76
CA TYR A 170 8.16 13.62 4.69
C TYR A 170 9.24 12.61 4.33
N THR A 171 9.18 12.13 3.07
CA THR A 171 10.31 11.82 2.15
C THR A 171 10.18 10.53 1.33
N ILE A 172 9.10 10.39 0.57
CA ILE A 172 9.17 9.68 -0.73
C ILE A 172 8.94 10.66 -1.89
N THR A 173 8.05 11.64 -1.70
CA THR A 173 7.79 12.70 -2.71
C THR A 173 9.00 13.60 -2.97
N SER A 174 9.88 13.81 -1.99
CA SER A 174 11.09 14.64 -2.16
C SER A 174 12.22 13.91 -2.87
N LEU A 175 12.35 12.59 -2.69
CA LEU A 175 13.37 11.78 -3.38
C LEU A 175 13.02 11.60 -4.85
N LEU A 176 11.75 11.33 -5.18
CA LEU A 176 11.30 11.22 -6.58
C LEU A 176 11.37 12.56 -7.33
N ARG A 177 11.20 13.70 -6.63
CA ARG A 177 11.37 15.03 -7.21
C ARG A 177 12.84 15.38 -7.51
N ASN A 178 13.79 14.78 -6.78
CA ASN A 178 15.23 15.02 -6.95
C ASN A 178 15.92 14.04 -7.90
N ILE A 179 15.26 12.93 -8.30
CA ILE A 179 15.81 11.96 -9.26
C ILE A 179 15.59 12.38 -10.74
N GLY A 180 14.95 13.52 -10.99
CA GLY A 180 15.16 14.26 -12.24
C GLY A 180 14.78 13.52 -13.53
N ILE A 181 13.50 13.18 -13.72
CA ILE A 181 12.93 13.11 -15.08
C ILE A 181 12.57 14.54 -15.50
N ASN A 182 13.62 15.35 -15.64
CA ASN A 182 13.64 16.56 -16.43
C ASN A 182 14.56 16.26 -17.61
N ARG A 183 14.00 15.72 -18.68
CA ARG A 183 14.54 15.62 -20.06
C ARG A 183 13.49 14.84 -20.88
N LEU A 184 12.88 15.32 -21.96
CA LEU A 184 13.18 16.45 -22.85
C LEU A 184 11.89 16.93 -23.55
N LEU A 185 11.98 18.18 -24.01
CA LEU A 185 11.34 18.70 -25.23
C LEU A 185 11.30 17.68 -26.38
#